data_AF-A0A414PS39-F1
#
_entry.id   AF-A0A414PS39-F1
#
_cell.length_a   1.000
_cell.length_b   1.000
_cell.length_c   1.000
_cell.angle_alpha   90.00
_cell.angle_beta   90.00
_cell.angle_gamma   90.00
#
_symmetry.space_group_name_H-M   'P 1'
#
loop_
_entity.id
_entity.type
_entity.pdbx_description
1 polymer ?
#
loop_
_entity_poly.entity_id
_entity_poly.type
_entity_poly.pdbx_seq_one_letter_code
_entity_poly.pdbx_strand_id
1 'polypeptide(L)'
;MKKLIMGLFLTLSIMAVAGEKYDYVEDRLELKYTTLTDSKKNSLKIDDIDMGVFNNHIYVNMEVEAFSGDGGWGKFDKTSYDEIAKTIADDVRKMLNVNDKVEITLLLEREIGKDMMLHNGLY
;
A
#
# COMPACT_ATOMS: atom_id res chain seq x y z
N MET A 1 -18.39 37.49 0.24
CA MET A 1 -18.59 36.48 -0.83
C MET A 1 -17.29 36.15 -1.58
N LYS A 2 -16.57 37.11 -2.18
CA LYS A 2 -15.27 36.84 -2.86
C LYS A 2 -14.24 36.08 -2.00
N LYS A 3 -14.06 36.46 -0.73
CA LYS A 3 -13.11 35.81 0.21
C LYS A 3 -13.51 34.38 0.61
N LEU A 4 -14.81 34.09 0.65
CA LEU A 4 -15.36 32.76 0.98
C LEU A 4 -15.21 31.78 -0.19
N ILE A 5 -15.50 32.26 -1.42
CA ILE A 5 -15.33 31.48 -2.64
C ILE A 5 -13.85 31.15 -2.88
N MET A 6 -12.95 32.10 -2.61
CA MET A 6 -11.51 31.92 -2.76
C MET A 6 -10.92 30.92 -1.74
N GLY A 7 -11.44 30.90 -0.51
CA GLY A 7 -11.11 29.87 0.48
C GLY A 7 -11.61 28.48 0.08
N LEU A 8 -12.83 28.40 -0.49
CA LEU A 8 -13.41 27.15 -0.98
C LEU A 8 -12.63 26.59 -2.18
N PHE A 9 -12.18 27.45 -3.10
CA PHE A 9 -11.30 27.07 -4.21
C PHE A 9 -9.95 26.55 -3.72
N LEU A 10 -9.34 27.18 -2.71
CA LEU A 10 -8.10 26.69 -2.12
C LEU A 10 -8.27 25.28 -1.53
N THR A 11 -9.34 25.05 -0.76
CA THR A 11 -9.59 23.72 -0.16
C THR A 11 -9.83 22.64 -1.20
N LEU A 12 -10.53 22.96 -2.29
CA LEU A 12 -10.77 22.01 -3.39
C LEU A 12 -9.48 21.69 -4.16
N SER A 13 -8.62 22.68 -4.39
CA SER A 13 -7.32 22.46 -5.05
C SER A 13 -6.39 21.56 -4.24
N ILE A 14 -6.40 21.66 -2.90
CA ILE A 14 -5.60 20.79 -2.03
C ILE A 14 -6.10 19.34 -2.08
N MET A 15 -7.43 19.14 -2.15
CA MET A 15 -8.00 17.78 -2.27
C MET A 15 -7.74 17.13 -3.63
N ALA A 16 -7.76 17.91 -4.72
CA ALA A 16 -7.44 17.38 -6.06
C ALA A 16 -5.97 16.94 -6.17
N VAL A 17 -5.04 17.76 -5.65
CA VAL A 17 -3.60 17.42 -5.64
C VAL A 17 -3.29 16.25 -4.70
N ALA A 18 -4.09 16.05 -3.65
CA ALA A 18 -3.92 14.92 -2.75
C ALA A 18 -4.18 13.58 -3.47
N GLY A 19 -5.21 13.48 -4.32
CA GLY A 19 -5.48 12.29 -5.12
C GLY A 19 -4.29 11.94 -6.03
N GLU A 20 -3.87 12.89 -6.87
CA GLU A 20 -2.74 12.70 -7.81
C GLU A 20 -1.43 12.32 -7.10
N LYS A 21 -1.25 12.74 -5.84
CA LYS A 21 -0.07 12.40 -5.04
C LYS A 21 -0.06 10.92 -4.63
N TYR A 22 -1.20 10.34 -4.29
CA TYR A 22 -1.28 8.93 -3.90
C TYR A 22 -1.13 8.03 -5.11
N ASP A 23 -1.80 8.33 -6.21
CA ASP A 23 -1.62 7.64 -7.50
C ASP A 23 -0.14 7.60 -7.92
N TYR A 24 0.58 8.74 -7.77
CA TYR A 24 2.02 8.78 -8.06
C TYR A 24 2.85 7.86 -7.16
N VAL A 25 2.52 7.74 -5.87
CA VAL A 25 3.27 6.88 -4.96
C VAL A 25 2.95 5.42 -5.23
N GLU A 26 1.69 5.11 -5.52
CA GLU A 26 1.19 3.81 -5.94
C GLU A 26 1.99 3.24 -7.12
N ASP A 27 2.02 3.97 -8.24
CA ASP A 27 2.80 3.65 -9.44
C ASP A 27 4.27 3.29 -9.11
N ARG A 28 4.86 4.04 -8.17
CA ARG A 28 6.28 3.88 -7.79
C ARG A 28 6.50 2.67 -6.90
N LEU A 29 5.53 2.33 -6.05
CA LEU A 29 5.55 1.13 -5.25
C LEU A 29 5.38 -0.10 -6.13
N GLU A 30 4.41 -0.11 -7.05
CA GLU A 30 4.16 -1.23 -7.97
C GLU A 30 5.39 -1.56 -8.80
N LEU A 31 6.05 -0.55 -9.36
CA LEU A 31 7.28 -0.70 -10.14
C LEU A 31 8.43 -1.29 -9.32
N LYS A 32 8.47 -1.02 -8.01
CA LYS A 32 9.57 -1.44 -7.13
C LYS A 32 9.29 -2.80 -6.47
N TYR A 33 8.03 -3.08 -6.15
CA TYR A 33 7.60 -4.18 -5.30
C TYR A 33 6.77 -5.25 -6.03
N THR A 34 6.84 -5.30 -7.36
CA THR A 34 6.18 -6.34 -8.19
C THR A 34 6.49 -7.77 -7.75
N THR A 35 7.65 -8.00 -7.13
CA THR A 35 7.99 -9.29 -6.53
C THR A 35 8.73 -9.09 -5.22
N LEU A 36 8.15 -9.56 -4.13
CA LEU A 36 8.80 -9.63 -2.83
C LEU A 36 9.59 -10.93 -2.76
N THR A 37 10.84 -10.88 -2.27
CA THR A 37 11.67 -12.08 -2.08
C THR A 37 12.19 -12.10 -0.66
N ASP A 38 11.97 -13.21 0.04
CA ASP A 38 12.42 -13.38 1.41
C ASP A 38 13.90 -13.81 1.52
N SER A 39 14.43 -13.86 2.74
CA SER A 39 15.79 -14.33 3.03
C SER A 39 16.06 -15.79 2.63
N LYS A 40 15.01 -16.60 2.43
CA LYS A 40 15.06 -18.01 2.03
C LYS A 40 14.86 -18.20 0.52
N LYS A 41 14.75 -17.12 -0.26
CA LYS A 41 14.49 -17.10 -1.70
C LYS A 41 13.10 -17.62 -2.10
N ASN A 42 12.12 -17.60 -1.20
CA ASN A 42 10.73 -17.69 -1.61
C ASN A 42 10.28 -16.32 -2.10
N SER A 43 9.33 -16.31 -3.04
CA SER A 43 8.84 -15.08 -3.65
C SER A 43 7.32 -14.99 -3.58
N LEU A 44 6.82 -13.77 -3.41
CA LEU A 44 5.43 -13.40 -3.64
C LEU A 44 5.42 -12.46 -4.84
N LYS A 45 4.56 -12.77 -5.81
CA LYS A 45 4.26 -11.84 -6.91
C LYS A 45 3.15 -10.92 -6.42
N ILE A 46 3.41 -9.62 -6.43
CA ILE A 46 2.41 -8.61 -6.10
C ILE A 46 1.74 -8.22 -7.42
N ASP A 47 0.43 -8.37 -7.46
CA ASP A 47 -0.37 -8.13 -8.66
C ASP A 47 -0.93 -6.71 -8.68
N ASP A 48 -1.32 -6.19 -7.51
CA ASP A 48 -1.79 -4.82 -7.35
C ASP A 48 -1.29 -4.20 -6.04
N ILE A 49 -1.16 -2.87 -6.02
CA ILE A 49 -0.89 -2.11 -4.81
C ILE A 49 -1.85 -0.93 -4.79
N ASP A 50 -2.75 -0.87 -3.82
CA ASP A 50 -3.60 0.29 -3.58
C ASP A 50 -3.08 1.10 -2.40
N MET A 51 -3.17 2.42 -2.46
CA MET A 51 -2.94 3.25 -1.28
C MET A 51 -3.89 4.42 -1.11
N GLY A 52 -3.98 4.92 0.11
CA GLY A 52 -4.77 6.09 0.40
C GLY A 52 -4.69 6.53 1.85
N VAL A 53 -5.61 7.41 2.23
CA VAL A 53 -5.75 7.90 3.60
C VAL A 53 -7.16 7.69 4.10
N PHE A 54 -7.30 6.99 5.21
CA PHE A 54 -8.56 6.78 5.91
C PHE A 54 -8.38 7.08 7.40
N ASN A 55 -9.30 7.83 8.00
CA ASN A 55 -9.24 8.21 9.42
C ASN A 55 -7.88 8.75 9.89
N ASN A 56 -7.22 9.61 9.09
CA ASN A 56 -5.88 10.15 9.39
C ASN A 56 -4.73 9.13 9.41
N HIS A 57 -4.93 7.93 8.85
CA HIS A 57 -3.89 6.92 8.67
C HIS A 57 -3.67 6.66 7.18
N ILE A 58 -2.41 6.56 6.79
CA ILE A 58 -2.03 6.11 5.45
C ILE A 58 -2.14 4.59 5.45
N TYR A 59 -2.84 4.04 4.47
CA TYR A 59 -2.89 2.59 4.23
C TYR A 59 -2.24 2.26 2.90
N VAL A 60 -1.65 1.08 2.83
CA VAL A 60 -1.20 0.41 1.61
C VAL A 60 -1.71 -1.02 1.66
N ASN A 61 -2.50 -1.40 0.67
CA ASN A 61 -2.91 -2.78 0.45
C ASN A 61 -2.07 -3.34 -0.70
N MET A 62 -1.48 -4.51 -0.50
CA MET A 62 -0.78 -5.24 -1.55
C MET A 62 -1.54 -6.53 -1.80
N GLU A 63 -1.77 -6.83 -3.07
CA GLU A 63 -2.54 -8.00 -3.47
C GLU A 63 -1.63 -9.05 -4.10
N VAL A 64 -1.86 -10.30 -3.69
CA VAL A 64 -1.28 -11.47 -4.33
C VAL A 64 -2.42 -12.30 -4.90
N GLU A 65 -2.39 -12.58 -6.19
CA GLU A 65 -3.42 -13.36 -6.87
C GLU A 65 -3.07 -14.86 -6.80
N ALA A 66 -4.06 -15.70 -6.49
CA ALA A 66 -3.91 -17.13 -6.65
C ALA A 66 -5.19 -17.81 -7.12
N PHE A 67 -5.09 -18.53 -8.25
CA PHE A 67 -6.13 -19.46 -8.72
C PHE A 67 -6.44 -20.55 -7.68
N SER A 68 -5.41 -21.04 -6.98
CA SER A 68 -5.54 -21.99 -5.87
C SER A 68 -4.37 -21.87 -4.88
N GLY A 69 -4.63 -22.14 -3.60
CA GLY A 69 -3.62 -22.05 -2.54
C GLY A 69 -3.59 -20.69 -1.85
N ASP A 70 -2.40 -20.26 -1.44
CA ASP A 70 -2.16 -19.06 -0.61
C ASP A 70 -1.18 -18.05 -1.25
N GLY A 71 -1.01 -18.11 -2.58
CA GLY A 71 -0.09 -17.22 -3.30
C GLY A 71 1.39 -17.41 -2.95
N GLY A 72 1.76 -18.48 -2.24
CA GLY A 72 3.13 -18.72 -1.74
C GLY A 72 3.36 -18.23 -0.31
N TRP A 73 2.36 -17.62 0.32
CA TRP A 73 2.45 -17.05 1.66
C TRP A 73 2.91 -18.04 2.72
N GLY A 74 2.42 -19.28 2.69
CA GLY A 74 2.75 -20.31 3.66
C GLY A 74 4.24 -20.61 3.74
N LYS A 75 4.95 -20.52 2.60
CA LYS A 75 6.40 -20.74 2.50
C LYS A 75 7.22 -19.49 2.79
N PHE A 76 6.66 -18.32 2.52
CA PHE A 76 7.34 -17.05 2.70
C PHE A 76 7.75 -16.82 4.16
N ASP A 77 8.93 -16.29 4.40
CA ASP A 77 9.44 -16.02 5.75
C ASP A 77 8.81 -14.75 6.33
N LYS A 78 8.11 -14.89 7.47
CA LYS A 78 7.27 -13.83 8.04
C LYS A 78 8.12 -12.71 8.63
N THR A 79 9.28 -13.05 9.20
CA THR A 79 10.25 -12.04 9.67
C THR A 79 10.79 -11.22 8.51
N SER A 80 11.15 -11.86 7.40
CA SER A 80 11.57 -11.16 6.18
C SER A 80 10.45 -10.27 5.62
N TYR A 81 9.20 -10.74 5.66
CA TYR A 81 8.04 -9.94 5.27
C TYR A 81 7.92 -8.67 6.14
N ASP A 82 8.03 -8.78 7.47
CA ASP A 82 7.98 -7.64 8.38
C ASP A 82 9.05 -6.58 8.10
N GLU A 83 10.25 -6.99 7.70
CA GLU A 83 11.33 -6.08 7.31
C GLU A 83 11.04 -5.38 5.97
N ILE A 84 10.46 -6.11 5.03
CA ILE A 84 10.01 -5.57 3.74
C ILE A 84 8.87 -4.56 3.96
N ALA A 85 7.87 -4.89 4.78
CA ALA A 85 6.74 -4.02 5.09
C ALA A 85 7.21 -2.71 5.77
N LYS A 86 8.17 -2.77 6.70
CA LYS A 86 8.82 -1.57 7.26
C LYS A 86 9.48 -0.72 6.19
N THR A 87 10.18 -1.36 5.26
CA THR A 87 10.86 -0.66 4.15
C THR A 87 9.86 0.03 3.23
N ILE A 88 8.73 -0.62 2.92
CA ILE A 88 7.64 -0.04 2.13
C ILE A 88 7.06 1.19 2.86
N ALA A 89 6.78 1.07 4.16
CA ALA A 89 6.31 2.18 4.97
C ALA A 89 7.30 3.36 4.99
N ASP A 90 8.60 3.10 5.11
CA ASP A 90 9.65 4.12 5.04
C ASP A 90 9.69 4.82 3.68
N ASP A 91 9.54 4.07 2.60
CA ASP A 91 9.48 4.64 1.26
C ASP A 91 8.25 5.50 1.04
N VAL A 92 7.07 5.05 1.50
CA VAL A 92 5.83 5.86 1.48
C VAL A 92 6.03 7.16 2.24
N ARG A 93 6.56 7.10 3.47
CA ARG A 93 6.89 8.28 4.28
C ARG A 93 7.81 9.24 3.53
N LYS A 94 8.85 8.70 2.89
CA LYS A 94 9.82 9.48 2.12
C LYS A 94 9.20 10.14 0.88
N MET A 95 8.39 9.42 0.11
CA MET A 95 7.76 9.95 -1.10
C MET A 95 6.69 10.99 -0.77
N LEU A 96 5.94 10.77 0.32
CA LEU A 96 4.91 11.71 0.78
C LEU A 96 5.49 12.87 1.62
N ASN A 97 6.74 12.77 2.07
CA ASN A 97 7.39 13.68 2.99
C ASN A 97 6.60 13.86 4.32
N VAL A 98 6.31 12.74 4.97
CA VAL A 98 5.54 12.65 6.23
C VAL A 98 6.22 11.74 7.24
N ASN A 99 5.80 11.83 8.51
CA ASN A 99 6.27 10.97 9.61
C ASN A 99 5.15 10.12 10.21
N ASP A 100 3.99 10.09 9.55
CA ASP A 100 2.83 9.33 10.00
C ASP A 100 3.09 7.82 9.99
N LYS A 101 2.28 7.10 10.76
CA LYS A 101 2.27 5.63 10.69
C LYS A 101 1.63 5.19 9.39
N VAL A 102 2.16 4.11 8.82
CA VAL A 102 1.65 3.51 7.58
C VAL A 102 1.16 2.10 7.89
N GLU A 103 -0.11 1.85 7.61
CA GLU A 103 -0.70 0.52 7.69
C GLU A 103 -0.39 -0.25 6.40
N ILE A 104 0.24 -1.41 6.52
CA ILE A 104 0.55 -2.29 5.39
C ILE A 104 -0.26 -3.58 5.54
N THR A 105 -1.11 -3.86 4.55
CA THR A 105 -1.95 -5.06 4.50
C THR A 105 -1.57 -5.91 3.29
N LEU A 106 -1.41 -7.21 3.49
CA LEU A 106 -1.27 -8.19 2.41
C LEU A 106 -2.58 -8.93 2.25
N LEU A 107 -3.15 -8.89 1.06
CA LEU A 107 -4.39 -9.55 0.68
C LEU A 107 -4.09 -10.67 -0.31
N LEU A 108 -4.73 -11.81 -0.13
CA LEU A 108 -4.84 -12.84 -1.14
C LEU A 108 -6.14 -12.61 -1.92
N GLU A 109 -6.00 -12.15 -3.15
CA GLU A 109 -7.12 -12.06 -4.09
C GLU A 109 -7.51 -13.48 -4.52
N ARG A 110 -8.80 -13.79 -4.43
CA ARG A 110 -9.34 -15.11 -4.78
C ARG A 110 -10.32 -14.96 -5.92
N GLU A 111 -10.04 -15.67 -7.03
CA GLU A 111 -10.93 -15.71 -8.20
C GLU A 111 -12.37 -16.12 -7.82
N ILE A 112 -12.52 -16.94 -6.77
CA ILE A 112 -13.82 -17.31 -6.20
C ILE A 112 -13.81 -17.09 -4.69
N GLY A 113 -14.58 -16.11 -4.24
CA GLY A 113 -14.83 -15.86 -2.82
C GLY A 113 -14.56 -14.41 -2.44
N LYS A 114 -14.32 -14.18 -1.14
CA LYS A 114 -13.81 -12.91 -0.64
C LYS A 114 -12.31 -13.01 -0.50
N ASP A 115 -11.64 -11.88 -0.67
CA ASP A 115 -10.21 -11.77 -0.43
C ASP A 115 -9.88 -12.12 1.02
N MET A 116 -8.70 -12.68 1.18
CA MET A 116 -8.24 -13.15 2.48
C MET A 116 -7.07 -12.30 2.93
N MET A 117 -7.22 -11.63 4.07
CA MET A 117 -6.10 -10.94 4.71
C MET A 117 -5.06 -11.95 5.19
N LEU A 118 -3.86 -11.88 4.63
CA LEU A 118 -2.72 -12.73 4.98
C LEU A 118 -1.87 -12.09 6.08
N HIS A 119 -1.76 -10.77 6.06
CA HIS A 119 -0.99 -9.98 7.03
C HIS A 119 -1.56 -8.57 7.16
N ASN A 120 -1.47 -7.98 8.35
CA ASN A 120 -1.73 -6.57 8.60
C ASN A 120 -0.78 -6.07 9.71
N GLY A 121 -0.19 -4.90 9.50
CA GLY A 121 0.72 -4.29 10.47
C GLY A 121 0.79 -2.78 10.33
N LEU A 122 1.06 -2.10 11.45
CA LEU A 122 1.20 -0.65 11.51
C LEU A 122 2.67 -0.28 11.78
N TYR A 123 3.30 0.43 10.85
CA TYR A 123 4.74 0.70 10.80
C TYR A 123 5.09 2.21 10.79
#